data_AF-A0A5C5X5Q1-F1
#
_entry.id   AF-A0A5C5X5Q1-F1
#
_cell.length_a   1.000
_cell.length_b   1.000
_cell.length_c   1.000
_cell.angle_alpha   90.00
_cell.angle_beta   90.00
_cell.angle_gamma   90.00
#
_symmetry.space_group_name_H-M   'P 1'
#
loop_
_entity.id
_entity.type
_entity.pdbx_description
1 polymer ?
#
loop_
_entity_poly.entity_id
_entity_poly.type
_entity_poly.pdbx_seq_one_letter_code
_entity_poly.pdbx_strand_id
1 'polypeptide(L)'
;MNQNPQLRRCTELEYILLGDLRDLLEEPADNETARWLIAVLDALLEALPEEYSLKTSHGYLSDVVESVPEWDNRVNALEDEYFRLFRRLGQLRSQVVLGVDFQRVAKQVSIDLKDWMTAFVSHHQQERELVSMAATYEVGGNG
;
A
#
# COMPACT_ATOMS: atom_id res chain seq x y z
N MET A 1 -3.95 9.02 21.60
CA MET A 1 -3.16 8.25 20.62
C MET A 1 -2.01 9.12 20.13
N ASN A 2 -0.78 8.86 20.60
CA ASN A 2 0.42 9.49 20.04
C ASN A 2 0.59 8.92 18.63
N GLN A 3 0.21 9.69 17.61
CA GLN A 3 0.46 9.26 16.24
C GLN A 3 1.96 9.28 15.99
N ASN A 4 2.52 8.11 15.67
CA ASN A 4 3.94 7.93 15.41
C ASN A 4 4.37 8.89 14.27
N PRO A 5 5.27 9.86 14.52
CA PRO A 5 5.67 10.86 13.52
C PRO A 5 6.47 10.25 12.35
N GLN A 6 6.99 9.03 12.50
CA GLN A 6 7.59 8.28 11.39
C GLN A 6 6.49 7.71 10.50
N LEU A 7 5.48 7.08 11.10
CA LEU A 7 4.33 6.55 10.36
C LEU A 7 3.65 7.63 9.52
N ARG A 8 3.41 8.82 10.08
CA ARG A 8 2.84 9.96 9.33
C ARG A 8 3.67 10.32 8.09
N ARG A 9 5.01 10.35 8.24
CA ARG A 9 5.92 10.66 7.13
C ARG A 9 5.90 9.57 6.05
N CYS A 10 5.87 8.30 6.45
CA CYS A 10 5.76 7.19 5.52
C CYS A 10 4.43 7.24 4.75
N THR A 11 3.32 7.46 5.43
CA THR A 11 1.99 7.58 4.80
C THR A 11 1.90 8.81 3.88
N GLU A 12 2.47 9.95 4.27
CA GLU A 12 2.54 11.14 3.41
C GLU A 12 3.35 10.87 2.13
N LEU A 13 4.51 10.22 2.26
CA LEU A 13 5.34 9.83 1.13
C LEU A 13 4.60 8.86 0.20
N GLU A 14 3.93 7.86 0.75
CA GLU A 14 3.10 6.92 -0.02
C GLU A 14 2.03 7.66 -0.82
N TYR A 15 1.28 8.58 -0.21
CA TYR A 15 0.27 9.36 -0.93
C TYR A 15 0.85 10.20 -2.06
N ILE A 16 2.04 10.79 -1.87
CA ILE A 16 2.75 11.53 -2.92
C ILE A 16 3.10 10.58 -4.07
N LEU A 17 3.72 9.44 -3.75
CA LEU A 17 4.15 8.45 -4.75
C LEU A 17 2.97 7.84 -5.52
N LEU A 18 1.82 7.63 -4.87
CA LEU A 18 0.59 7.19 -5.54
C LEU A 18 0.03 8.26 -6.47
N GLY A 19 0.19 9.55 -6.11
CA GLY A 19 -0.13 10.67 -6.98
C GLY A 19 0.77 10.71 -8.22
N ASP A 20 2.09 10.65 -8.01
CA ASP A 20 3.09 10.62 -9.08
C ASP A 20 2.87 9.41 -10.02
N LEU A 21 2.57 8.24 -9.44
CA LEU A 21 2.23 7.04 -10.20
C LEU A 21 1.01 7.27 -11.08
N ARG A 22 -0.09 7.81 -10.52
CA ARG A 22 -1.30 8.11 -11.29
C ARG A 22 -0.98 9.01 -12.48
N ASP A 23 -0.24 10.08 -12.23
CA ASP A 23 0.03 11.09 -13.22
C ASP A 23 0.91 10.51 -14.35
N LEU A 24 1.94 9.71 -14.01
CA LEU A 24 2.76 8.98 -14.98
C LEU A 24 1.98 7.96 -15.82
N LEU A 25 0.90 7.39 -15.29
CA LEU A 25 0.06 6.43 -16.02
C LEU A 25 -0.87 7.10 -17.06
N GLU A 26 -1.00 8.42 -17.03
CA GLU A 26 -1.71 9.22 -18.04
C GLU A 26 -0.76 9.76 -19.12
N GLU A 27 0.55 9.72 -18.89
CA GLU A 27 1.56 10.18 -19.85
C GLU A 27 1.76 9.19 -21.01
N PRO A 28 2.27 9.68 -22.16
CA PRO A 28 2.65 8.82 -23.27
C PRO A 28 3.68 7.75 -22.84
N ALA A 29 3.51 6.55 -23.37
CA ALA A 29 4.45 5.46 -23.13
C ALA A 29 5.76 5.71 -23.91
N ASP A 30 6.71 6.37 -23.28
CA ASP A 30 8.06 6.59 -23.81
C ASP A 30 9.14 6.21 -22.79
N ASN A 31 10.41 6.36 -23.19
CA ASN A 31 11.55 5.99 -22.37
C ASN A 31 11.75 6.91 -21.15
N GLU A 32 11.20 8.11 -21.15
CA GLU A 32 11.23 9.02 -20.01
C GLU A 32 10.18 8.62 -18.98
N THR A 33 8.93 8.41 -19.41
CA THR A 33 7.85 7.86 -18.58
C THR A 33 8.26 6.53 -17.96
N ALA A 34 8.91 5.64 -18.72
CA ALA A 34 9.42 4.38 -18.19
C ALA A 34 10.44 4.57 -17.05
N ARG A 35 11.36 5.53 -17.19
CA ARG A 35 12.39 5.81 -16.19
C ARG A 35 11.79 6.36 -14.90
N TRP A 36 10.87 7.31 -15.03
CA TRP A 36 10.16 7.87 -13.88
C TRP A 36 9.26 6.84 -13.21
N LEU A 37 8.58 6.01 -14.01
CA LEU A 37 7.76 4.91 -13.48
C LEU A 37 8.60 3.95 -12.65
N ILE A 38 9.78 3.54 -13.14
CA ILE A 38 10.69 2.68 -12.36
C ILE A 38 11.08 3.36 -11.04
N ALA A 39 11.43 4.65 -11.07
CA ALA A 39 11.84 5.37 -9.87
C ALA A 39 10.71 5.45 -8.81
N VAL A 40 9.48 5.73 -9.24
CA VAL A 40 8.31 5.75 -8.34
C VAL A 40 8.03 4.35 -7.78
N LEU A 41 8.10 3.31 -8.61
CA LEU A 41 7.91 1.93 -8.16
C LEU A 41 9.00 1.48 -7.18
N ASP A 42 10.25 1.86 -7.40
CA ASP A 42 11.36 1.56 -6.49
C ASP A 42 11.18 2.28 -5.15
N ALA A 43 10.77 3.55 -5.16
CA ALA A 43 10.48 4.31 -3.95
C ALA A 43 9.30 3.71 -3.15
N LEU A 44 8.24 3.27 -3.82
CA LEU A 44 7.14 2.55 -3.16
C LEU A 44 7.61 1.23 -2.55
N LEU A 45 8.42 0.45 -3.28
CA LEU A 45 8.96 -0.82 -2.78
C LEU A 45 9.89 -0.64 -1.57
N GLU A 46 10.50 0.53 -1.41
CA GLU A 46 11.31 0.89 -0.24
C GLU A 46 10.46 1.40 0.94
N ALA A 47 9.48 2.27 0.67
CA ALA A 47 8.67 2.92 1.71
C ALA A 47 7.64 1.99 2.34
N LEU A 48 6.99 1.13 1.52
CA LEU A 48 5.88 0.30 1.97
C LEU A 48 6.27 -0.63 3.14
N PRO A 49 7.39 -1.38 3.11
CA PRO A 49 7.75 -2.29 4.21
C PRO A 49 8.01 -1.56 5.53
N GLU A 50 8.61 -0.36 5.49
CA GLU A 50 8.84 0.47 6.68
C GLU A 50 7.50 0.91 7.26
N GLU A 51 6.60 1.43 6.43
CA GLU A 51 5.26 1.83 6.87
C GLU A 51 4.53 0.67 7.53
N TYR A 52 4.52 -0.50 6.87
CA TYR A 52 3.86 -1.69 7.38
C TYR A 52 4.44 -2.18 8.72
N SER A 53 5.76 -2.15 8.89
CA SER A 53 6.41 -2.48 10.16
C SER A 53 5.96 -1.55 11.30
N LEU A 54 5.71 -0.26 11.00
CA LEU A 54 5.24 0.72 11.97
C LEU A 54 3.74 0.55 12.31
N LYS A 55 2.95 -0.01 11.40
CA LYS A 55 1.53 -0.32 11.59
C LYS A 55 1.30 -1.58 12.44
N THR A 56 2.15 -2.58 12.23
CA THR A 56 2.04 -3.91 12.84
C THR A 56 2.82 -3.97 14.16
N SER A 57 4.13 -3.80 14.16
CA SER A 57 4.95 -3.99 15.37
C SER A 57 4.76 -2.85 16.37
N HIS A 58 4.07 -3.12 17.48
CA HIS A 58 3.70 -2.11 18.49
C HIS A 58 2.94 -0.91 17.87
N GLY A 59 2.29 -1.15 16.73
CA GLY A 59 1.43 -0.19 16.04
C GLY A 59 -0.04 -0.51 16.30
N TYR A 60 -0.91 0.29 15.70
CA TYR A 60 -2.35 0.21 15.96
C TYR A 60 -2.98 -1.13 15.54
N LEU A 61 -2.37 -1.90 14.63
CA LEU A 61 -2.89 -3.24 14.29
C LEU A 61 -2.63 -4.24 15.42
N SER A 62 -1.50 -4.13 16.13
CA SER A 62 -1.28 -4.90 17.37
C SER A 62 -2.29 -4.49 18.43
N ASP A 63 -2.51 -3.18 18.62
CA ASP A 63 -3.49 -2.67 19.59
C ASP A 63 -4.89 -3.23 19.31
N VAL A 64 -5.30 -3.36 18.04
CA VAL A 64 -6.60 -3.95 17.66
C VAL A 64 -6.72 -5.42 18.11
N VAL A 65 -5.68 -6.24 17.92
CA VAL A 65 -5.68 -7.65 18.33
C VAL A 65 -5.65 -7.79 19.85
N GLU A 66 -4.92 -6.91 20.54
CA GLU A 66 -4.90 -6.86 22.01
C GLU A 66 -6.28 -6.52 22.59
N SER A 67 -6.99 -5.56 21.98
CA SER A 67 -8.32 -5.14 22.42
C SER A 67 -9.42 -6.14 22.04
N VAL A 68 -9.31 -6.78 20.88
CA VAL A 68 -10.29 -7.77 20.38
C VAL A 68 -9.58 -9.00 19.78
N PRO A 69 -9.20 -9.99 20.61
CA PRO A 69 -8.44 -11.16 20.14
C PRO A 69 -9.15 -11.98 19.06
N GLU A 70 -10.49 -11.95 18.99
CA GLU A 70 -11.26 -12.64 17.96
C GLU A 70 -11.01 -12.10 16.54
N TRP A 71 -10.43 -10.89 16.42
CA TRP A 71 -10.13 -10.25 15.14
C TRP A 71 -8.74 -10.55 14.62
N ASP A 72 -7.95 -11.37 15.32
CA ASP A 72 -6.62 -11.83 14.86
C ASP A 72 -6.67 -12.36 13.41
N ASN A 73 -7.67 -13.19 13.08
CA ASN A 73 -7.87 -13.68 11.71
C ASN A 73 -8.12 -12.57 10.68
N ARG A 74 -8.76 -11.46 11.07
CA ARG A 74 -9.01 -10.32 10.18
C ARG A 74 -7.74 -9.51 9.95
N VAL A 75 -6.94 -9.33 11.00
CA VAL A 75 -5.62 -8.69 10.89
C VAL A 75 -4.70 -9.54 10.01
N ASN A 76 -4.60 -10.85 10.26
CA ASN A 76 -3.84 -11.79 9.43
C ASN A 76 -4.27 -11.77 7.95
N ALA A 77 -5.57 -11.63 7.67
CA ALA A 77 -6.06 -11.51 6.29
C ALA A 77 -5.61 -10.21 5.60
N LEU A 78 -5.57 -9.09 6.33
CA LEU A 78 -5.00 -7.83 5.85
C LEU A 78 -3.50 -7.97 5.61
N GLU A 79 -2.76 -8.60 6.53
CA GLU A 79 -1.33 -8.86 6.37
C GLU A 79 -1.03 -9.64 5.08
N ASP A 80 -1.77 -10.73 4.85
CA ASP A 80 -1.65 -11.55 3.65
C ASP A 80 -1.98 -10.76 2.37
N GLU A 81 -3.00 -9.91 2.41
CA GLU A 81 -3.35 -9.04 1.28
C GLU A 81 -2.24 -8.03 0.98
N TYR A 82 -1.70 -7.38 2.01
CA TYR A 82 -0.60 -6.46 1.89
C TYR A 82 0.62 -7.13 1.24
N PHE A 83 1.03 -8.33 1.69
CA PHE A 83 2.15 -9.05 1.09
C PHE A 83 1.89 -9.45 -0.38
N ARG A 84 0.64 -9.78 -0.74
CA ARG A 84 0.25 -10.03 -2.13
C ARG A 84 0.40 -8.77 -2.98
N LEU A 85 -0.06 -7.62 -2.48
CA LEU A 85 0.05 -6.32 -3.16
C LEU A 85 1.50 -5.91 -3.35
N PHE A 86 2.33 -6.04 -2.30
CA PHE A 86 3.75 -5.73 -2.37
C PHE A 86 4.48 -6.59 -3.41
N ARG A 87 4.23 -7.90 -3.40
CA ARG A 87 4.81 -8.82 -4.40
C ARG A 87 4.37 -8.46 -5.81
N ARG A 88 3.09 -8.10 -6.00
CA ARG A 88 2.55 -7.69 -7.30
C ARG A 88 3.24 -6.43 -7.81
N LEU A 89 3.48 -5.44 -6.96
CA LEU A 89 4.21 -4.23 -7.31
C LEU A 89 5.62 -4.54 -7.81
N GLY A 90 6.35 -5.43 -7.12
CA GLY A 90 7.69 -5.88 -7.53
C GLY A 90 7.70 -6.60 -8.89
N GLN A 91 6.65 -7.37 -9.19
CA GLN A 91 6.48 -8.00 -10.51
C GLN A 91 6.26 -6.97 -11.61
N LEU A 92 5.40 -5.97 -11.36
CA LEU A 92 5.12 -4.90 -12.32
C LEU A 92 6.36 -4.07 -12.61
N ARG A 93 7.12 -3.71 -11.57
CA ARG A 93 8.43 -3.07 -11.70
C ARG A 93 9.37 -3.90 -12.58
N SER A 94 9.45 -5.21 -12.34
CA SER A 94 10.30 -6.10 -13.13
C SER A 94 9.88 -6.17 -14.60
N GLN A 95 8.57 -6.11 -14.90
CA GLN A 95 8.07 -6.07 -16.27
C GLN A 95 8.46 -4.78 -16.99
N VAL A 96 8.43 -3.63 -16.30
CA VAL A 96 8.88 -2.35 -16.87
C VAL A 96 10.37 -2.38 -17.19
N VAL A 97 11.20 -2.93 -16.28
CA VAL A 97 12.66 -2.99 -16.46
C VAL A 97 13.10 -3.99 -17.53
N LEU A 98 12.46 -5.16 -17.59
CA LEU A 98 12.79 -6.21 -18.56
C LEU A 98 12.20 -5.96 -19.95
N GLY A 99 11.22 -5.06 -20.06
CA GLY A 99 10.63 -4.66 -21.32
C GLY A 99 11.65 -3.96 -22.21
N VAL A 100 12.28 -4.70 -23.14
CA VAL A 100 13.20 -4.14 -24.17
C VAL A 100 12.52 -3.02 -24.97
N ASP A 101 11.18 -3.03 -25.02
CA ASP A 101 10.35 -1.95 -25.55
C ASP A 101 9.21 -1.67 -24.56
N PHE A 102 9.32 -0.59 -23.79
CA PHE A 102 8.29 -0.16 -22.85
C PHE A 102 6.95 0.05 -23.56
N GLN A 103 6.93 0.58 -24.78
CA GLN A 103 5.68 0.89 -25.49
C GLN A 103 4.84 -0.36 -25.71
N ARG A 104 5.49 -1.51 -25.93
CA ARG A 104 4.84 -2.80 -26.15
C ARG A 104 4.16 -3.33 -24.89
N VAL A 105 4.74 -3.10 -23.72
CA VAL A 105 4.22 -3.62 -22.44
C VAL A 105 3.42 -2.56 -21.66
N ALA A 106 3.62 -1.28 -21.95
CA ALA A 106 3.09 -0.14 -21.21
C ALA A 106 1.58 -0.22 -21.05
N LYS A 107 0.83 -0.52 -22.12
CA LYS A 107 -0.63 -0.63 -22.01
C LYS A 107 -1.07 -1.64 -20.94
N GLN A 108 -0.45 -2.82 -20.91
CA GLN A 108 -0.81 -3.86 -19.95
C GLN A 108 -0.32 -3.50 -18.54
N VAL A 109 0.93 -3.03 -18.43
CA VAL A 109 1.50 -2.61 -17.15
C VAL A 109 0.69 -1.47 -16.54
N SER A 110 0.24 -0.49 -17.34
CA SER A 110 -0.58 0.62 -16.87
C SER A 110 -1.95 0.17 -16.38
N ILE A 111 -2.60 -0.78 -17.06
CA ILE A 111 -3.85 -1.39 -16.58
C ILE A 111 -3.60 -2.09 -15.24
N ASP A 112 -2.57 -2.94 -15.20
CA ASP A 112 -2.24 -3.71 -14.01
C ASP A 112 -1.85 -2.82 -12.81
N LEU A 113 -1.19 -1.69 -13.05
CA LEU A 113 -0.85 -0.70 -12.03
C LEU A 113 -2.08 0.06 -11.55
N LYS A 114 -3.02 0.43 -12.44
CA LYS A 114 -4.31 1.04 -12.04
C LYS A 114 -5.14 0.09 -11.18
N ASP A 115 -5.18 -1.19 -11.54
CA ASP A 115 -5.85 -2.22 -10.77
C ASP A 115 -5.18 -2.42 -9.41
N TRP A 116 -3.84 -2.46 -9.39
CA TRP A 116 -3.06 -2.53 -8.15
C TRP A 116 -3.34 -1.33 -7.24
N MET A 117 -3.34 -0.10 -7.76
CA MET A 117 -3.65 1.10 -6.97
C MET A 117 -5.06 1.03 -6.38
N THR A 118 -6.04 0.55 -7.15
CA THR A 118 -7.42 0.39 -6.68
C THR A 118 -7.50 -0.61 -5.53
N ALA A 119 -6.84 -1.75 -5.66
CA ALA A 119 -6.76 -2.76 -4.61
C ALA A 119 -6.02 -2.23 -3.36
N PHE A 120 -4.95 -1.48 -3.56
CA PHE A 120 -4.18 -0.87 -2.48
C PHE A 120 -4.98 0.17 -1.70
N VAL A 121 -5.71 1.07 -2.38
CA VAL A 121 -6.63 2.01 -1.71
C VAL A 121 -7.73 1.27 -0.95
N SER A 122 -8.26 0.18 -1.53
CA SER A 122 -9.26 -0.64 -0.84
C SER A 122 -8.69 -1.30 0.43
N HIS A 123 -7.44 -1.75 0.39
CA HIS A 123 -6.75 -2.32 1.55
C HIS A 123 -6.64 -1.29 2.70
N HIS A 124 -6.18 -0.07 2.41
CA HIS A 124 -6.14 1.01 3.42
C HIS A 124 -7.53 1.37 3.96
N GLN A 125 -8.58 1.23 3.16
CA GLN A 125 -9.94 1.47 3.64
C GLN A 125 -10.37 0.39 4.64
N GLN A 126 -10.15 -0.89 4.31
CA GLN A 126 -10.47 -2.01 5.21
C GLN A 126 -9.68 -1.92 6.52
N GLU A 127 -8.41 -1.53 6.45
CA GLU A 127 -7.56 -1.32 7.62
C GLU A 127 -8.12 -0.22 8.54
N ARG A 128 -8.48 0.95 7.98
CA ARG A 128 -9.08 2.05 8.74
C ARG A 128 -10.44 1.69 9.34
N GLU A 129 -11.24 0.92 8.62
CA GLU A 129 -12.52 0.41 9.12
C GLU A 129 -12.32 -0.52 10.31
N LEU A 130 -11.34 -1.42 10.24
CA LEU A 130 -11.01 -2.33 11.34
C LEU A 130 -10.62 -1.56 12.60
N VAL A 131 -9.74 -0.56 12.47
CA VAL A 131 -9.31 0.31 13.58
C VAL A 131 -10.48 1.09 14.17
N SER A 132 -11.33 1.66 13.32
CA SER A 132 -12.53 2.40 13.75
C SER A 132 -13.52 1.50 14.50
N MET A 133 -13.72 0.27 14.02
CA MET A 133 -14.55 -0.72 14.69
C MET A 133 -14.01 -1.09 16.06
N ALA A 134 -12.68 -1.27 16.20
CA ALA A 134 -12.05 -1.62 17.48
C ALA A 134 -12.25 -0.50 18.51
N ALA A 135 -12.01 0.75 18.10
CA ALA A 135 -12.25 1.90 18.97
C ALA A 135 -13.71 2.03 19.41
N THR A 136 -14.67 1.68 18.55
CA THR A 136 -16.10 1.68 18.90
C THR A 136 -16.44 0.53 19.87
N TYR A 137 -15.81 -0.63 19.68
CA TYR A 137 -16.00 -1.80 20.54
C TYR A 137 -15.50 -1.56 21.96
N GLU A 138 -14.33 -0.94 22.13
CA GLU A 138 -13.80 -0.52 23.44
C GLU A 138 -14.73 0.44 24.18
N VAL A 139 -15.38 1.35 23.45
CA VAL A 139 -16.31 2.35 24.03
C VAL A 139 -17.66 1.72 24.39
N GLY A 140 -18.13 0.70 23.66
CA GLY A 140 -19.42 0.03 23.89
C GLY A 140 -19.38 -1.18 24.84
N GLY A 141 -18.20 -1.78 25.06
CA GLY A 141 -18.01 -2.97 25.92
C GLY A 141 -17.93 -2.70 27.42
N ASN A 142 -17.92 -1.42 27.83
CA ASN A 142 -18.01 -1.01 29.23
C ASN A 142 -19.47 -0.69 29.62
N GLY A 143 -20.31 -1.72 29.74
CA GLY A 143 -21.71 -1.63 30.18
C GLY A 143 -22.16 -2.87 30.93
#